data_AF-A0A6P6EYT7-F1
#
_entry.id   AF-A0A6P6EYT7-F1
#
_cell.length_a   1.000
_cell.length_b   1.000
_cell.length_c   1.000
_cell.angle_alpha   90.00
_cell.angle_beta   90.00
_cell.angle_gamma   90.00
#
_symmetry.space_group_name_H-M   'P 1'
#
loop_
_entity.id
_entity.type
_entity.pdbx_description
1 polymer ?
#
loop_
_entity_poly.entity_id
_entity_poly.type
_entity_poly.pdbx_seq_one_letter_code
_entity_poly.pdbx_strand_id
1 'polypeptide(L)'
;MAVTGTLLLLLLLLAGAGVGVAWRPPKGKCPLRCSCSKDSALCEGSLDLPMSFSPTLLSLSWDPREQRALLRTGSLAREVFSPTPAHAHPQLTCQDWSPPAEGRQLCEDAIPAPAVSTAWLGQAQLQGAGELSWFQTVRESALGVEPFSYQGEPHVILAQPFAGRCLILGWDYSLQRFRPEEELSAPSVVSCKPLVLGPRLFVLAARLWGGSQLWARPSPDLRLAPLQALAPRRLLRPNDAEILWLDEQPCFVVADASKAGSTTLLCRDGPGFYPRQSLHAWHRDTDVEVLELDGRPHLLLASASQRPVLFHWVGGRFERRTDIPEAEDVYATRHFQAGGDVFLCLTRYIGDSMVMRWDGSMFRLLQKLPSRGAHVFQPLLIGRDQLAILGSDFAFSQVFRLESDKGLLEPLQELGPPALVAPRAFAHVTLAGRRFLFAACFKGPTQIYQHHELDLSA
;
A
#
# COMPACT_ATOMS: atom_id res chain seq x y z
N MET A 1 -1.41 71.41 -25.85
CA MET A 1 -0.22 70.64 -26.25
C MET A 1 0.91 70.96 -25.29
N ALA A 2 1.78 69.98 -25.00
CA ALA A 2 2.93 69.98 -24.10
C ALA A 2 2.66 69.75 -22.60
N VAL A 3 2.34 68.50 -22.23
CA VAL A 3 2.71 67.92 -20.93
C VAL A 3 3.16 66.47 -21.19
N THR A 4 4.37 66.28 -21.71
CA THR A 4 4.97 64.96 -21.98
C THR A 4 6.46 64.96 -21.62
N GLY A 5 6.82 65.49 -20.45
CA GLY A 5 8.22 65.59 -20.02
C GLY A 5 8.54 64.99 -18.65
N THR A 6 7.55 64.73 -17.80
CA THR A 6 7.80 64.43 -16.37
C THR A 6 7.37 63.03 -15.92
N LEU A 7 6.68 62.25 -16.77
CA LEU A 7 6.26 60.89 -16.41
C LEU A 7 7.28 59.80 -16.83
N LEU A 8 8.20 60.10 -17.74
CA LEU A 8 9.15 59.11 -18.27
C LEU A 8 10.41 58.94 -17.40
N LEU A 9 10.72 59.90 -16.52
CA LEU A 9 11.88 59.81 -15.62
C LEU A 9 11.58 59.05 -14.31
N LEU A 10 10.30 58.87 -13.94
CA LEU A 10 9.91 58.09 -12.76
C LEU A 10 9.74 56.59 -13.06
N LEU A 11 9.60 56.21 -14.34
CA LEU A 11 9.43 54.82 -14.77
C LEU A 11 10.75 54.08 -15.06
N LEU A 12 11.89 54.78 -15.12
CA LEU A 12 13.21 54.20 -15.38
C LEU A 12 14.08 53.98 -14.14
N LEU A 13 13.60 54.33 -12.93
CA LEU A 13 14.30 54.11 -11.66
C LEU A 13 13.77 52.91 -10.84
N LEU A 14 12.83 52.13 -11.38
CA LEU A 14 12.34 50.89 -10.74
C LEU A 14 12.87 49.60 -11.37
N ALA A 15 13.79 49.69 -12.33
CA ALA A 15 14.46 48.53 -12.93
C ALA A 15 15.88 48.37 -12.37
N GLY A 16 16.02 47.81 -11.17
CA GLY A 16 17.36 47.58 -10.61
C GLY A 16 17.40 47.11 -9.17
N ALA A 17 16.83 45.93 -8.86
CA ALA A 17 17.25 45.05 -7.76
C ALA A 17 16.36 43.79 -7.73
N GLY A 18 16.43 42.97 -8.78
CA GLY A 18 15.92 41.61 -8.74
C GLY A 18 16.81 40.74 -7.87
N VAL A 19 16.69 40.86 -6.55
CA VAL A 19 17.17 39.82 -5.63
C VAL A 19 16.16 38.69 -5.74
N GLY A 20 16.54 37.61 -6.42
CA GLY A 20 15.79 36.36 -6.41
C GLY A 20 15.65 35.87 -4.98
N VAL A 21 14.52 36.18 -4.35
CA VAL A 21 14.09 35.52 -3.13
C VAL A 21 13.76 34.11 -3.53
N ALA A 22 14.71 33.20 -3.33
CA ALA A 22 14.45 31.78 -3.32
C ALA A 22 13.29 31.54 -2.34
N TRP A 23 12.11 31.22 -2.89
CA TRP A 23 10.96 30.82 -2.10
C TRP A 23 11.38 29.61 -1.27
N ARG A 24 11.58 29.82 0.03
CA ARG A 24 11.84 28.79 1.02
C ARG A 24 10.48 28.35 1.57
N PRO A 25 10.16 27.04 1.62
CA PRO A 25 8.96 26.58 2.29
C PRO A 25 9.02 26.99 3.78
N PRO A 26 7.88 27.29 4.42
CA PRO A 26 7.86 27.68 5.83
C PRO A 26 8.50 26.60 6.69
N LYS A 27 9.62 26.93 7.33
CA LYS A 27 10.24 26.11 8.39
C LYS A 27 9.24 26.02 9.54
N GLY A 28 8.63 24.86 9.77
CA GLY A 28 7.74 24.69 10.91
C GLY A 28 6.75 23.52 10.90
N LYS A 29 7.08 22.36 10.32
CA LYS A 29 6.22 21.15 10.39
C LYS A 29 6.97 19.85 10.66
N CYS A 30 8.23 19.92 11.07
CA CYS A 30 8.90 18.75 11.59
C CYS A 30 8.81 18.78 13.12
N PRO A 31 8.19 17.79 13.77
CA PRO A 31 8.19 17.71 15.23
C PRO A 31 9.62 17.74 15.77
N LEU A 32 9.83 18.33 16.95
CA LEU A 32 11.16 18.54 17.54
C LEU A 32 11.99 17.25 17.73
N ARG A 33 11.34 16.08 17.71
CA ARG A 33 11.96 14.75 17.83
C ARG A 33 11.92 13.93 16.53
N CYS A 34 11.64 14.59 15.41
CA CYS A 34 11.70 14.00 14.09
C CYS A 34 12.77 14.68 13.25
N SER A 35 13.46 13.90 12.43
CA SER A 35 14.26 14.36 11.30
C SER A 35 13.41 14.20 10.04
N CYS A 36 12.98 15.32 9.47
CA CYS A 36 12.19 15.35 8.25
C CYS A 36 13.06 15.86 7.10
N SER A 37 13.15 15.07 6.04
CA SER A 37 13.65 15.50 4.74
C SER A 37 12.46 15.88 3.85
N LYS A 38 12.75 16.28 2.59
CA LYS A 38 11.70 16.49 1.58
C LYS A 38 10.88 15.21 1.32
N ASP A 39 11.52 14.05 1.50
CA ASP A 39 11.09 12.76 0.98
C ASP A 39 10.76 11.72 2.08
N SER A 40 11.22 11.96 3.32
CA SER A 40 11.09 11.04 4.46
C SER A 40 10.92 11.78 5.79
N ALA A 41 10.27 11.15 6.76
CA ALA A 41 10.22 11.61 8.15
C ALA A 41 10.60 10.45 9.07
N LEU A 42 11.64 10.64 9.88
CA LEU A 42 12.14 9.69 10.87
C LEU A 42 11.94 10.30 12.26
N CYS A 43 11.14 9.68 13.13
CA CYS A 43 10.90 10.19 14.48
C CYS A 43 11.53 9.27 15.52
N GLU A 44 12.07 9.81 16.60
CA GLU A 44 12.64 9.05 17.72
C GLU A 44 11.91 9.41 19.04
N GLY A 45 11.38 8.41 19.75
CA GLY A 45 10.97 8.54 21.16
C GLY A 45 9.92 9.62 21.51
N SER A 46 8.86 9.80 20.72
CA SER A 46 7.74 10.70 21.06
C SER A 46 6.51 9.94 21.56
N LEU A 47 5.93 10.39 22.68
CA LEU A 47 4.59 10.00 23.17
C LEU A 47 3.47 10.92 22.66
N ASP A 48 3.82 12.04 22.02
CA ASP A 48 2.85 12.98 21.43
C ASP A 48 2.73 12.77 19.91
N LEU A 49 1.47 12.67 19.48
CA LEU A 49 0.99 12.20 18.18
C LEU A 49 0.93 13.36 17.18
N PRO A 50 1.67 13.34 16.06
CA PRO A 50 1.44 14.31 14.99
C PRO A 50 0.08 14.04 14.32
N MET A 51 -0.80 15.04 14.31
CA MET A 51 -2.16 14.92 13.75
C MET A 51 -2.21 14.89 12.21
N SER A 52 -1.10 15.18 11.52
CA SER A 52 -0.99 15.10 10.06
C SER A 52 0.47 15.01 9.61
N PHE A 53 0.68 14.44 8.41
CA PHE A 53 1.98 14.33 7.75
C PHE A 53 2.16 15.37 6.63
N SER A 54 3.41 15.65 6.25
CA SER A 54 3.70 16.48 5.07
C SER A 54 3.21 15.79 3.79
N PRO A 55 2.56 16.52 2.85
CA PRO A 55 2.11 15.98 1.57
C PRO A 55 3.25 15.55 0.62
N THR A 56 4.52 15.79 1.00
CA THR A 56 5.69 15.43 0.18
C THR A 56 6.28 14.05 0.47
N LEU A 57 5.84 13.35 1.52
CA LEU A 57 6.42 12.06 1.93
C LEU A 57 6.27 10.98 0.85
N LEU A 58 7.38 10.30 0.50
CA LEU A 58 7.42 9.17 -0.46
C LEU A 58 7.16 7.82 0.21
N SER A 59 7.60 7.65 1.44
CA SER A 59 7.48 6.41 2.19
C SER A 59 7.45 6.70 3.69
N LEU A 60 6.81 5.80 4.45
CA LEU A 60 6.83 5.80 5.91
C LEU A 60 7.56 4.54 6.36
N SER A 61 8.73 4.69 6.99
CA SER A 61 9.54 3.60 7.52
C SER A 61 10.11 3.99 8.89
N TRP A 62 10.34 3.02 9.79
CA TRP A 62 10.92 3.29 11.12
C TRP A 62 12.04 2.32 11.48
N ASP A 63 13.14 2.83 12.04
CA ASP A 63 14.27 2.05 12.60
C ASP A 63 14.14 1.89 14.12
N PRO A 64 14.00 0.66 14.66
CA PRO A 64 13.92 0.41 16.09
C PRO A 64 15.32 0.23 16.68
N ARG A 65 16.09 1.32 16.79
CA ARG A 65 17.29 1.33 17.62
C ARG A 65 17.05 2.18 18.86
N GLU A 66 16.21 1.69 19.78
CA GLU A 66 16.39 1.94 21.23
C GLU A 66 15.41 1.23 22.19
N GLN A 67 14.73 0.14 21.80
CA GLN A 67 14.02 -0.69 22.79
C GLN A 67 14.96 -1.49 23.74
N ARG A 68 16.28 -1.36 23.60
CA ARG A 68 17.27 -1.99 24.51
C ARG A 68 17.63 -1.15 25.75
N ALA A 69 17.23 0.12 25.83
CA ALA A 69 17.61 0.99 26.95
C ALA A 69 16.58 1.02 28.11
N LEU A 70 15.31 0.70 27.86
CA LEU A 70 14.23 0.79 28.86
C LEU A 70 13.97 -0.50 29.66
N LEU A 71 14.65 -1.60 29.33
CA LEU A 71 14.60 -2.85 30.12
C LEU A 71 15.75 -2.99 31.15
N ARG A 72 16.61 -1.97 31.29
CA ARG A 72 17.77 -2.01 32.21
C ARG A 72 17.56 -1.28 33.54
N THR A 73 16.40 -0.66 33.77
CA THR A 73 16.07 -0.01 35.05
C THR A 73 14.81 -0.61 35.64
N GLY A 74 14.96 -1.73 36.33
CA GLY A 74 13.88 -2.43 37.03
C GLY A 74 14.42 -3.65 37.76
N SER A 75 15.05 -3.43 38.91
CA SER A 75 15.60 -4.46 39.79
C SER A 75 14.51 -5.34 40.40
N LEU A 76 14.66 -6.66 40.29
CA LEU A 76 14.45 -7.65 41.37
C LEU A 76 14.54 -9.07 40.77
N ALA A 77 15.72 -9.69 40.85
CA ALA A 77 15.90 -11.10 41.23
C ALA A 77 17.40 -11.40 41.29
N ARG A 78 17.82 -11.81 42.48
CA ARG A 78 19.15 -12.25 42.86
C ARG A 78 19.43 -13.64 42.27
N GLU A 79 20.71 -13.84 41.98
CA GLU A 79 21.48 -15.09 42.14
C GLU A 79 21.42 -16.20 41.06
N VAL A 80 22.64 -16.73 40.87
CA VAL A 80 23.07 -17.99 40.23
C VAL A 80 23.19 -17.99 38.70
N PHE A 81 24.38 -17.65 38.18
CA PHE A 81 25.35 -18.61 37.63
C PHE A 81 26.61 -17.88 37.14
N SER A 82 27.78 -18.30 37.64
CA SER A 82 29.11 -17.89 37.15
C SER A 82 29.36 -18.39 35.73
N PRO A 83 30.24 -17.72 34.95
CA PRO A 83 31.53 -18.37 34.67
C PRO A 83 32.74 -17.40 34.62
N THR A 84 33.92 -17.98 34.87
CA THR A 84 35.28 -17.43 34.79
C THR A 84 35.74 -17.13 33.34
N PRO A 85 36.86 -16.39 33.15
CA PRO A 85 37.13 -15.61 31.94
C PRO A 85 38.06 -16.30 30.93
N ALA A 86 38.01 -15.87 29.67
CA ALA A 86 39.04 -16.15 28.69
C ALA A 86 39.27 -14.95 27.73
N HIS A 87 40.46 -14.37 27.90
CA HIS A 87 41.36 -13.74 26.93
C HIS A 87 41.00 -12.44 26.18
N ALA A 88 41.91 -11.49 26.38
CA ALA A 88 41.98 -10.14 25.85
C ALA A 88 42.91 -10.02 24.62
N HIS A 89 42.77 -8.86 23.96
CA HIS A 89 43.72 -8.09 23.12
C HIS A 89 43.27 -7.85 21.67
N PRO A 90 43.69 -6.73 21.03
CA PRO A 90 43.58 -5.36 21.53
C PRO A 90 43.03 -4.38 20.46
N GLN A 91 42.70 -3.16 20.91
CA GLN A 91 42.28 -2.01 20.12
C GLN A 91 43.40 -1.48 19.21
N LEU A 92 43.04 -1.01 18.01
CA LEU A 92 43.84 -0.08 17.21
C LEU A 92 42.97 1.09 16.75
N THR A 93 43.48 2.28 17.03
CA THR A 93 42.90 3.61 16.84
C THR A 93 43.23 4.19 15.46
N CYS A 94 42.34 5.05 14.95
CA CYS A 94 42.51 5.83 13.73
C CYS A 94 43.67 6.83 13.85
N GLN A 95 44.62 6.80 12.90
CA GLN A 95 45.38 7.96 12.44
C GLN A 95 45.98 7.67 11.05
N ASP A 96 46.06 8.74 10.25
CA ASP A 96 46.81 8.93 9.00
C ASP A 96 46.21 8.45 7.66
N TRP A 97 45.53 9.37 6.96
CA TRP A 97 45.67 9.49 5.50
C TRP A 97 45.40 10.93 5.02
N SER A 98 46.43 11.58 4.48
CA SER A 98 46.36 12.86 3.75
C SER A 98 46.27 12.61 2.23
N PRO A 99 45.62 13.47 1.43
CA PRO A 99 45.35 13.21 0.01
C PRO A 99 46.50 13.71 -0.89
N PRO A 100 46.62 13.22 -2.13
CA PRO A 100 47.28 13.97 -3.19
C PRO A 100 46.28 14.52 -4.22
N ALA A 101 46.64 15.69 -4.75
CA ALA A 101 45.91 16.45 -5.76
C ALA A 101 46.50 16.24 -7.18
N GLU A 102 45.59 16.35 -8.15
CA GLU A 102 45.76 16.72 -9.57
C GLU A 102 46.43 15.79 -10.59
N GLY A 103 45.73 15.60 -11.73
CA GLY A 103 46.28 15.13 -12.99
C GLY A 103 45.23 14.58 -13.96
N ARG A 104 44.69 15.43 -14.85
CA ARG A 104 43.83 15.09 -16.00
C ARG A 104 44.53 14.14 -16.98
N GLN A 105 43.80 13.19 -17.59
CA GLN A 105 43.75 12.94 -19.04
C GLN A 105 42.61 11.95 -19.37
N LEU A 106 41.99 12.16 -20.54
CA LEU A 106 40.82 11.49 -21.11
C LEU A 106 41.01 9.99 -21.42
N CYS A 107 39.92 9.23 -21.40
CA CYS A 107 39.54 8.29 -22.47
C CYS A 107 38.03 8.04 -22.42
N GLU A 108 37.38 8.42 -23.51
CA GLU A 108 36.07 7.93 -23.95
C GLU A 108 36.08 6.40 -24.03
N ASP A 109 35.01 5.77 -23.54
CA ASP A 109 34.46 4.54 -24.13
C ASP A 109 33.03 4.36 -23.58
N ALA A 110 32.08 4.94 -24.30
CA ALA A 110 30.66 4.70 -24.11
C ALA A 110 30.31 3.32 -24.71
N ILE A 111 29.91 2.39 -23.86
CA ILE A 111 29.30 1.13 -24.27
C ILE A 111 27.89 1.46 -24.80
N PRO A 112 27.54 1.20 -26.07
CA PRO A 112 26.20 1.47 -26.57
C PRO A 112 25.20 0.48 -25.96
N ALA A 113 24.09 1.00 -25.45
CA ALA A 113 22.92 0.22 -25.10
C ALA A 113 22.39 -0.52 -26.35
N PRO A 114 21.94 -1.78 -26.24
CA PRO A 114 21.37 -2.47 -27.38
C PRO A 114 20.09 -1.74 -27.82
N ALA A 115 20.03 -1.43 -29.11
CA ALA A 115 18.88 -0.84 -29.76
C ALA A 115 17.65 -1.73 -29.55
N VAL A 116 16.60 -1.17 -28.95
CA VAL A 116 15.27 -1.78 -28.93
C VAL A 116 14.76 -1.74 -30.37
N SER A 117 14.71 -2.92 -31.00
CA SER A 117 14.15 -3.11 -32.33
C SER A 117 12.69 -2.66 -32.35
N THR A 118 12.40 -1.61 -33.10
CA THR A 118 11.05 -1.07 -33.38
C THR A 118 10.33 -1.90 -34.46
N ALA A 119 10.24 -3.22 -34.26
CA ALA A 119 9.57 -4.12 -35.20
C ALA A 119 8.58 -5.05 -34.48
N TRP A 120 7.49 -4.49 -33.96
CA TRP A 120 6.27 -5.24 -33.64
C TRP A 120 5.04 -4.38 -33.92
N LEU A 121 4.79 -4.11 -35.21
CA LEU A 121 3.44 -3.87 -35.72
C LEU A 121 3.00 -5.13 -36.47
N GLY A 122 2.87 -6.21 -35.73
CA GLY A 122 2.11 -7.39 -36.16
C GLY A 122 0.73 -7.27 -35.55
N GLN A 123 -0.26 -6.95 -36.38
CA GLN A 123 -1.68 -7.02 -36.02
C GLN A 123 -2.03 -8.47 -35.65
N ALA A 124 -1.88 -8.82 -34.38
CA ALA A 124 -2.58 -9.95 -33.80
C ALA A 124 -4.01 -9.48 -33.53
N GLN A 125 -4.95 -10.12 -34.20
CA GLN A 125 -6.38 -9.84 -34.14
C GLN A 125 -6.88 -10.11 -32.72
N LEU A 126 -6.90 -9.07 -31.88
CA LEU A 126 -7.39 -9.09 -30.51
C LEU A 126 -8.90 -9.26 -30.53
N GLN A 127 -9.38 -10.45 -30.16
CA GLN A 127 -10.76 -10.62 -29.75
C GLN A 127 -11.01 -9.74 -28.50
N GLY A 128 -11.91 -8.76 -28.70
CA GLY A 128 -12.51 -7.78 -27.79
C GLY A 128 -12.02 -7.74 -26.36
N ALA A 129 -10.88 -7.11 -26.11
CA ALA A 129 -10.51 -6.69 -24.75
C ALA A 129 -11.18 -5.35 -24.43
N GLY A 130 -11.73 -5.18 -23.22
CA GLY A 130 -12.25 -3.88 -22.81
C GLY A 130 -11.15 -2.83 -22.59
N GLU A 131 -11.50 -1.56 -22.74
CA GLU A 131 -10.63 -0.40 -22.52
C GLU A 131 -10.96 0.29 -21.19
N LEU A 132 -9.94 0.69 -20.44
CA LEU A 132 -10.08 1.54 -19.25
C LEU A 132 -9.84 3.00 -19.62
N SER A 133 -10.89 3.81 -19.65
CA SER A 133 -10.81 5.24 -19.95
C SER A 133 -10.94 6.06 -18.65
N TRP A 134 -10.28 7.22 -18.57
CA TRP A 134 -10.42 8.08 -17.40
C TRP A 134 -11.87 8.57 -17.26
N PHE A 135 -12.40 8.55 -16.04
CA PHE A 135 -13.78 8.94 -15.74
C PHE A 135 -13.89 10.12 -14.77
N GLN A 136 -13.22 10.03 -13.62
CA GLN A 136 -13.35 11.03 -12.56
C GLN A 136 -12.10 11.07 -11.71
N THR A 137 -11.78 12.27 -11.18
CA THR A 137 -10.84 12.43 -10.08
C THR A 137 -11.59 12.63 -8.76
N VAL A 138 -11.22 11.86 -7.74
CA VAL A 138 -11.64 12.07 -6.35
C VAL A 138 -10.57 12.91 -5.68
N ARG A 139 -11.00 14.00 -5.04
CA ARG A 139 -10.07 14.93 -4.38
C ARG A 139 -9.31 14.20 -3.26
N GLU A 140 -8.05 14.57 -3.08
CA GLU A 140 -7.11 14.05 -2.08
C GLU A 140 -6.53 12.65 -2.37
N SER A 141 -5.40 12.38 -1.71
CA SER A 141 -4.68 11.12 -1.78
C SER A 141 -5.30 10.04 -0.90
N ALA A 142 -5.08 8.79 -1.29
CA ALA A 142 -5.51 7.61 -0.56
C ALA A 142 -4.41 6.54 -0.58
N LEU A 143 -4.31 5.79 0.51
CA LEU A 143 -3.41 4.64 0.63
C LEU A 143 -4.12 3.33 0.26
N GLY A 144 -5.42 3.22 0.55
CA GLY A 144 -6.24 2.05 0.27
C GLY A 144 -7.59 2.43 -0.31
N VAL A 145 -8.17 1.50 -1.08
CA VAL A 145 -9.52 1.60 -1.61
C VAL A 145 -10.19 0.23 -1.51
N GLU A 146 -11.39 0.20 -0.93
CA GLU A 146 -12.14 -1.04 -0.70
C GLU A 146 -13.60 -0.86 -1.17
N PRO A 147 -14.12 -1.73 -2.05
CA PRO A 147 -15.52 -1.73 -2.42
C PRO A 147 -16.35 -2.51 -1.41
N PHE A 148 -17.60 -2.11 -1.19
CA PHE A 148 -18.55 -2.91 -0.40
C PHE A 148 -19.98 -2.65 -0.84
N SER A 149 -20.86 -3.64 -0.64
CA SER A 149 -22.30 -3.46 -0.86
C SER A 149 -23.00 -3.28 0.48
N TYR A 150 -23.79 -2.23 0.61
CA TYR A 150 -24.59 -1.96 1.80
C TYR A 150 -25.98 -1.49 1.36
N GLN A 151 -27.03 -2.11 1.90
CA GLN A 151 -28.42 -1.81 1.53
C GLN A 151 -28.73 -2.00 0.03
N GLY A 152 -28.05 -2.95 -0.62
CA GLY A 152 -28.22 -3.21 -2.06
C GLY A 152 -27.47 -2.23 -2.97
N GLU A 153 -26.83 -1.20 -2.40
CA GLU A 153 -26.12 -0.18 -3.15
C GLU A 153 -24.59 -0.39 -3.02
N PRO A 154 -23.84 -0.21 -4.12
CA PRO A 154 -22.38 -0.29 -4.07
C PRO A 154 -21.78 1.01 -3.54
N HIS A 155 -20.84 0.86 -2.63
CA HIS A 155 -20.08 1.95 -2.00
C HIS A 155 -18.59 1.66 -2.13
N VAL A 156 -17.78 2.71 -1.95
CA VAL A 156 -16.33 2.61 -1.92
C VAL A 156 -15.81 3.37 -0.70
N ILE A 157 -14.90 2.77 0.07
CA ILE A 157 -14.23 3.44 1.18
C ILE A 157 -12.75 3.67 0.86
N LEU A 158 -12.28 4.89 1.10
CA LEU A 158 -10.89 5.31 0.90
C LEU A 158 -10.20 5.52 2.24
N ALA A 159 -8.99 4.96 2.39
CA ALA A 159 -8.12 5.26 3.53
C ALA A 159 -7.23 6.47 3.20
N GLN A 160 -7.47 7.62 3.84
CA GLN A 160 -6.79 8.87 3.54
C GLN A 160 -5.88 9.32 4.70
N PRO A 161 -4.62 8.87 4.73
CA PRO A 161 -3.72 9.13 5.87
C PRO A 161 -3.47 10.62 6.13
N PHE A 162 -3.32 11.42 5.07
CA PHE A 162 -3.02 12.86 5.18
C PHE A 162 -4.22 13.69 5.60
N ALA A 163 -5.43 13.27 5.20
CA ALA A 163 -6.68 13.86 5.67
C ALA A 163 -7.08 13.33 7.06
N GLY A 164 -6.48 12.22 7.49
CA GLY A 164 -6.75 11.61 8.79
C GLY A 164 -8.14 11.00 8.88
N ARG A 165 -8.62 10.37 7.80
CA ARG A 165 -9.98 9.84 7.72
C ARG A 165 -10.12 8.59 6.87
N CYS A 166 -11.16 7.80 7.15
CA CYS A 166 -11.77 6.93 6.16
C CYS A 166 -12.93 7.68 5.49
N LEU A 167 -12.96 7.73 4.16
CA LEU A 167 -13.98 8.44 3.39
C LEU A 167 -14.84 7.44 2.62
N ILE A 168 -16.15 7.40 2.90
CA ILE A 168 -17.13 6.61 2.15
C ILE A 168 -17.65 7.44 0.98
N LEU A 169 -17.63 6.84 -0.21
CA LEU A 169 -18.18 7.37 -1.44
C LEU A 169 -19.41 6.56 -1.85
N GLY A 170 -20.48 7.28 -2.18
CA GLY A 170 -21.69 6.75 -2.80
C GLY A 170 -21.80 7.22 -4.25
N TRP A 171 -22.69 6.59 -5.02
CA TRP A 171 -23.01 7.03 -6.37
C TRP A 171 -24.15 8.05 -6.36
N ASP A 172 -23.91 9.21 -6.98
CA ASP A 172 -24.96 10.19 -7.24
C ASP A 172 -25.63 9.88 -8.58
N TYR A 173 -26.85 9.34 -8.53
CA TYR A 173 -27.63 8.99 -9.71
C TYR A 173 -28.03 10.20 -10.57
N SER A 174 -28.18 11.39 -9.97
CA SER A 174 -28.54 12.60 -10.71
C SER A 174 -27.34 13.12 -11.50
N LEU A 175 -26.16 13.11 -10.87
CA LEU A 175 -24.95 13.69 -11.43
C LEU A 175 -24.01 12.67 -12.05
N GLN A 176 -24.43 11.40 -12.05
CA GLN A 176 -23.76 10.26 -12.65
C GLN A 176 -22.27 10.22 -12.28
N ARG A 177 -21.97 10.35 -10.98
CA ARG A 177 -20.60 10.42 -10.45
C ARG A 177 -20.51 9.97 -9.00
N PHE A 178 -19.32 9.59 -8.56
CA PHE A 178 -19.07 9.27 -7.15
C PHE A 178 -18.91 10.52 -6.30
N ARG A 179 -19.49 10.50 -5.09
CA ARG A 179 -19.46 11.61 -4.14
C ARG A 179 -19.22 11.15 -2.70
N PRO A 180 -18.56 11.98 -1.87
CA PRO A 180 -18.54 11.81 -0.42
C PRO A 180 -19.94 11.64 0.17
N GLU A 181 -20.12 10.62 0.99
CA GLU A 181 -21.37 10.35 1.71
C GLU A 181 -21.17 10.48 3.23
N GLU A 182 -20.16 9.80 3.76
CA GLU A 182 -19.84 9.83 5.19
C GLU A 182 -18.31 9.77 5.40
N GLU A 183 -17.86 10.38 6.49
CA GLU A 183 -16.47 10.42 6.91
C GLU A 183 -16.33 9.85 8.33
N LEU A 184 -15.29 9.05 8.54
CA LEU A 184 -14.87 8.55 9.84
C LEU A 184 -13.52 9.16 10.20
N SER A 185 -13.43 9.88 11.31
CA SER A 185 -12.18 10.48 11.77
C SER A 185 -11.21 9.39 12.24
N ALA A 186 -10.13 9.19 11.49
CA ALA A 186 -9.13 8.15 11.72
C ALA A 186 -7.73 8.70 11.42
N PRO A 187 -7.14 9.50 12.33
CA PRO A 187 -5.81 10.06 12.14
C PRO A 187 -4.78 8.96 11.87
N SER A 188 -3.96 9.16 10.83
CA SER A 188 -2.91 8.22 10.40
C SER A 188 -3.42 6.81 10.06
N VAL A 189 -4.62 6.74 9.46
CA VAL A 189 -5.17 5.47 8.96
C VAL A 189 -4.36 4.95 7.78
N VAL A 190 -4.16 3.63 7.75
CA VAL A 190 -3.48 2.92 6.66
C VAL A 190 -4.41 1.98 5.90
N SER A 191 -5.41 1.41 6.58
CA SER A 191 -6.41 0.55 5.96
C SER A 191 -7.78 0.79 6.60
N CYS A 192 -8.82 0.82 5.77
CA CYS A 192 -10.22 0.96 6.15
C CYS A 192 -10.98 -0.24 5.59
N LYS A 193 -11.23 -1.28 6.40
CA LYS A 193 -11.81 -2.54 5.94
C LYS A 193 -13.30 -2.62 6.32
N PRO A 194 -14.24 -2.54 5.36
CA PRO A 194 -15.67 -2.60 5.63
C PRO A 194 -16.15 -4.06 5.77
N LEU A 195 -17.07 -4.31 6.70
CA LEU A 195 -17.70 -5.61 6.92
C LEU A 195 -19.20 -5.42 7.17
N VAL A 196 -20.03 -5.96 6.28
CA VAL A 196 -21.49 -5.86 6.37
C VAL A 196 -22.07 -7.17 6.91
N LEU A 197 -22.88 -7.07 7.96
CA LEU A 197 -23.50 -8.20 8.64
C LEU A 197 -25.00 -7.92 8.85
N GLY A 198 -25.80 -8.32 7.87
CA GLY A 198 -27.22 -7.96 7.80
C GLY A 198 -27.39 -6.44 7.72
N PRO A 199 -28.18 -5.80 8.62
CA PRO A 199 -28.36 -4.35 8.61
C PRO A 199 -27.16 -3.58 9.20
N ARG A 200 -26.17 -4.28 9.77
CA ARG A 200 -25.03 -3.66 10.46
C ARG A 200 -23.86 -3.48 9.51
N LEU A 201 -23.22 -2.32 9.57
CA LEU A 201 -21.93 -2.08 8.93
C LEU A 201 -20.87 -1.89 10.01
N PHE A 202 -19.77 -2.63 9.89
CA PHE A 202 -18.55 -2.43 10.67
C PHE A 202 -17.46 -1.88 9.75
N VAL A 203 -16.61 -1.02 10.27
CA VAL A 203 -15.42 -0.55 9.55
C VAL A 203 -14.22 -0.64 10.50
N LEU A 204 -13.26 -1.49 10.15
CA LEU A 204 -11.95 -1.50 10.81
C LEU A 204 -11.11 -0.35 10.25
N ALA A 205 -10.70 0.58 11.10
CA ALA A 205 -9.73 1.62 10.78
C ALA A 205 -8.38 1.26 11.43
N ALA A 206 -7.46 0.70 10.64
CA ALA A 206 -6.10 0.37 11.06
C ALA A 206 -5.26 1.63 11.06
N ARG A 207 -4.65 1.97 12.21
CA ARG A 207 -3.98 3.26 12.40
C ARG A 207 -2.56 3.07 12.93
N LEU A 208 -1.61 3.80 12.34
CA LEU A 208 -0.23 3.82 12.83
C LEU A 208 -0.10 4.45 14.22
N TRP A 209 -1.04 5.35 14.55
CA TRP A 209 -0.97 6.21 15.73
C TRP A 209 -2.35 6.31 16.40
N GLY A 210 -2.37 6.23 17.72
CA GLY A 210 -3.60 6.31 18.53
C GLY A 210 -4.42 5.00 18.58
N GLY A 211 -3.86 3.90 18.07
CA GLY A 211 -4.47 2.56 18.08
C GLY A 211 -5.50 2.36 16.98
N SER A 212 -5.57 1.13 16.47
CA SER A 212 -6.61 0.70 15.53
C SER A 212 -7.99 0.69 16.19
N GLN A 213 -9.02 1.04 15.43
CA GLN A 213 -10.37 1.23 15.95
C GLN A 213 -11.41 0.56 15.06
N LEU A 214 -12.41 -0.04 15.68
CA LEU A 214 -13.62 -0.53 15.04
C LEU A 214 -14.71 0.53 15.13
N TRP A 215 -15.32 0.84 14.00
CA TRP A 215 -16.52 1.64 13.90
C TRP A 215 -17.71 0.75 13.58
N ALA A 216 -18.89 1.13 14.01
CA ALA A 216 -20.11 0.40 13.73
C ALA A 216 -21.28 1.34 13.45
N ARG A 217 -22.13 0.90 12.52
CA ARG A 217 -23.45 1.43 12.23
C ARG A 217 -24.45 0.31 12.55
N PRO A 218 -25.21 0.42 13.66
CA PRO A 218 -26.11 -0.67 14.10
C PRO A 218 -27.32 -0.89 13.18
N SER A 219 -27.77 0.15 12.49
CA SER A 219 -28.88 0.12 11.54
C SER A 219 -28.69 1.19 10.46
N PRO A 220 -29.35 1.07 9.30
CA PRO A 220 -29.14 1.96 8.15
C PRO A 220 -29.37 3.44 8.43
N ASP A 221 -30.31 3.77 9.32
CA ASP A 221 -30.69 5.15 9.66
C ASP A 221 -29.71 5.84 10.64
N LEU A 222 -28.75 5.09 11.17
CA LEU A 222 -27.76 5.59 12.12
C LEU A 222 -26.44 5.93 11.42
N ARG A 223 -25.65 6.78 12.06
CA ARG A 223 -24.31 7.16 11.59
C ARG A 223 -23.27 6.16 12.09
N LEU A 224 -22.14 6.08 11.40
CA LEU A 224 -21.01 5.32 11.88
C LEU A 224 -20.46 5.99 13.16
N ALA A 225 -20.29 5.20 14.21
CA ALA A 225 -19.70 5.66 15.46
C ALA A 225 -18.57 4.72 15.92
N PRO A 226 -17.57 5.22 16.66
CA PRO A 226 -16.55 4.36 17.26
C PRO A 226 -17.19 3.35 18.22
N LEU A 227 -16.82 2.08 18.07
CA LEU A 227 -17.34 0.98 18.88
C LEU A 227 -16.29 0.39 19.81
N GLN A 228 -15.09 0.10 19.30
CA GLN A 228 -14.09 -0.67 20.05
C GLN A 228 -12.66 -0.31 19.63
N ALA A 229 -11.73 -0.24 20.59
CA ALA A 229 -10.30 -0.22 20.28
C ALA A 229 -9.80 -1.65 20.00
N LEU A 230 -9.10 -1.86 18.89
CA LEU A 230 -8.70 -3.19 18.43
C LEU A 230 -7.27 -3.51 18.86
N ALA A 231 -7.15 -4.48 19.79
CA ALA A 231 -5.90 -5.10 20.22
C ALA A 231 -4.73 -4.11 20.46
N PRO A 232 -4.89 -3.06 21.29
CA PRO A 232 -3.95 -1.95 21.41
C PRO A 232 -2.55 -2.35 21.93
N ARG A 233 -2.40 -3.55 22.49
CA ARG A 233 -1.11 -4.09 22.96
C ARG A 233 -0.42 -5.01 21.93
N ARG A 234 -1.10 -5.38 20.85
CA ARG A 234 -0.59 -6.30 19.81
C ARG A 234 -0.41 -5.60 18.47
N LEU A 235 -1.35 -4.72 18.12
CA LEU A 235 -1.31 -3.92 16.91
C LEU A 235 -0.65 -2.58 17.21
N LEU A 236 0.63 -2.48 16.88
CA LEU A 236 1.47 -1.31 17.12
C LEU A 236 1.76 -0.54 15.83
N ARG A 237 1.99 -1.23 14.71
CA ARG A 237 2.18 -0.65 13.38
C ARG A 237 1.45 -1.48 12.34
N PRO A 238 0.10 -1.44 12.35
CA PRO A 238 -0.65 -2.12 11.31
C PRO A 238 -0.24 -1.56 9.95
N ASN A 239 -0.15 -2.42 8.93
CA ASN A 239 0.16 -2.01 7.56
C ASN A 239 -0.93 -2.44 6.57
N ASP A 240 -1.54 -3.59 6.81
CA ASP A 240 -2.59 -4.18 5.96
C ASP A 240 -3.63 -4.92 6.81
N ALA A 241 -4.84 -5.10 6.27
CA ALA A 241 -5.91 -5.80 6.94
C ALA A 241 -6.85 -6.52 5.95
N GLU A 242 -7.18 -7.78 6.26
CA GLU A 242 -8.10 -8.61 5.48
C GLU A 242 -9.24 -9.18 6.33
N ILE A 243 -10.28 -9.66 5.64
CA ILE A 243 -11.44 -10.33 6.25
C ILE A 243 -11.47 -11.79 5.79
N LEU A 244 -11.78 -12.68 6.73
CA LEU A 244 -12.05 -14.08 6.46
C LEU A 244 -13.15 -14.64 7.35
N TRP A 245 -13.80 -15.70 6.90
CA TRP A 245 -14.79 -16.44 7.68
C TRP A 245 -14.15 -17.70 8.24
N LEU A 246 -14.26 -17.90 9.56
CA LEU A 246 -13.76 -19.06 10.27
C LEU A 246 -14.84 -19.56 11.21
N ASP A 247 -15.18 -20.84 11.12
CA ASP A 247 -16.21 -21.47 11.97
C ASP A 247 -17.53 -20.67 11.94
N GLU A 248 -17.98 -20.26 10.76
CA GLU A 248 -19.18 -19.41 10.54
C GLU A 248 -19.12 -18.01 11.20
N GLN A 249 -17.95 -17.56 11.66
CA GLN A 249 -17.75 -16.24 12.25
C GLN A 249 -16.81 -15.39 11.38
N PRO A 250 -17.13 -14.09 11.20
CA PRO A 250 -16.23 -13.20 10.51
C PRO A 250 -15.06 -12.84 11.43
N CYS A 251 -13.86 -12.80 10.85
CA CYS A 251 -12.65 -12.37 11.51
C CYS A 251 -11.93 -11.34 10.65
N PHE A 252 -11.27 -10.39 11.29
CA PHE A 252 -10.24 -9.57 10.67
C PHE A 252 -8.88 -10.20 10.94
N VAL A 253 -7.97 -10.14 9.97
CA VAL A 253 -6.54 -10.34 10.20
C VAL A 253 -5.83 -9.05 9.86
N VAL A 254 -4.99 -8.57 10.77
CA VAL A 254 -4.28 -7.29 10.60
C VAL A 254 -2.78 -7.57 10.64
N ALA A 255 -2.09 -7.30 9.54
CA ALA A 255 -0.64 -7.42 9.43
C ALA A 255 0.06 -6.28 10.18
N ASP A 256 1.05 -6.61 11.03
CA ASP A 256 1.82 -5.62 11.78
C ASP A 256 3.28 -5.57 11.30
N ALA A 257 3.71 -4.39 10.85
CA ALA A 257 5.04 -4.16 10.31
C ALA A 257 6.11 -3.89 11.39
N SER A 258 5.76 -3.94 12.67
CA SER A 258 6.70 -3.78 13.79
C SER A 258 7.13 -5.11 14.39
N LYS A 259 8.39 -5.19 14.80
CA LYS A 259 8.91 -6.38 15.50
C LYS A 259 8.28 -6.60 16.88
N ALA A 260 7.85 -5.51 17.54
CA ALA A 260 7.27 -5.58 18.88
C ALA A 260 5.77 -5.86 18.86
N GLY A 261 5.09 -5.55 17.74
CA GLY A 261 3.74 -5.96 17.48
C GLY A 261 3.68 -7.38 16.95
N SER A 262 2.46 -7.84 16.68
CA SER A 262 2.23 -9.13 16.04
C SER A 262 1.03 -9.04 15.11
N THR A 263 1.12 -9.63 13.93
CA THR A 263 -0.04 -9.88 13.08
C THR A 263 -1.10 -10.61 13.88
N THR A 264 -2.33 -10.08 13.92
CA THR A 264 -3.35 -10.55 14.87
C THR A 264 -4.64 -10.90 14.15
N LEU A 265 -5.14 -12.11 14.40
CA LEU A 265 -6.47 -12.57 14.03
C LEU A 265 -7.47 -12.13 15.11
N LEU A 266 -8.47 -11.36 14.72
CA LEU A 266 -9.53 -10.79 15.54
C LEU A 266 -10.87 -11.36 15.08
N CYS A 267 -11.48 -12.24 15.86
CA CYS A 267 -12.76 -12.85 15.48
C CYS A 267 -13.91 -12.22 16.23
N ARG A 268 -15.09 -12.23 15.59
CA ARG A 268 -16.31 -11.76 16.22
C ARG A 268 -16.64 -12.59 17.45
N ASP A 269 -16.92 -11.90 18.54
CA ASP A 269 -17.50 -12.48 19.76
C ASP A 269 -18.51 -11.47 20.33
N GLY A 270 -19.78 -11.85 20.37
CA GLY A 270 -20.88 -10.96 20.74
C GLY A 270 -20.90 -9.63 19.96
N PRO A 271 -20.78 -8.47 20.63
CA PRO A 271 -20.89 -7.15 19.99
C PRO A 271 -19.60 -6.68 19.31
N GLY A 272 -18.46 -7.34 19.52
CA GLY A 272 -17.15 -6.84 19.10
C GLY A 272 -16.26 -7.88 18.43
N PHE A 273 -15.00 -7.52 18.24
CA PHE A 273 -13.96 -8.36 17.67
C PHE A 273 -12.79 -8.49 18.64
N TYR A 274 -12.38 -9.73 18.92
CA TYR A 274 -11.41 -10.02 19.97
C TYR A 274 -10.27 -10.90 19.45
N PRO A 275 -9.04 -10.72 19.96
CA PRO A 275 -7.88 -11.49 19.54
C PRO A 275 -8.08 -12.99 19.77
N ARG A 276 -8.07 -13.76 18.68
CA ARG A 276 -8.10 -15.23 18.69
C ARG A 276 -6.70 -15.82 18.57
N GLN A 277 -5.83 -15.22 17.75
CA GLN A 277 -4.48 -15.70 17.53
C GLN A 277 -3.52 -14.56 17.16
N SER A 278 -2.28 -14.64 17.64
CA SER A 278 -1.14 -13.86 17.12
C SER A 278 -0.30 -14.72 16.20
N LEU A 279 0.14 -14.15 15.09
CA LEU A 279 0.93 -14.78 14.04
C LEU A 279 2.29 -14.08 13.90
N HIS A 280 3.26 -14.86 13.43
CA HIS A 280 4.54 -14.36 12.92
C HIS A 280 5.30 -13.39 13.85
N ALA A 281 5.41 -13.76 15.13
CA ALA A 281 6.10 -12.94 16.12
C ALA A 281 7.52 -12.52 15.67
N TRP A 282 7.90 -11.27 15.98
CA TRP A 282 9.20 -10.67 15.66
C TRP A 282 9.48 -10.40 14.18
N HIS A 283 8.49 -10.58 13.32
CA HIS A 283 8.56 -10.25 11.89
C HIS A 283 7.98 -8.86 11.64
N ARG A 284 8.21 -8.33 10.43
CA ARG A 284 7.69 -7.04 9.99
C ARG A 284 6.75 -7.30 8.82
N ASP A 285 5.54 -7.74 9.15
CA ASP A 285 4.56 -8.15 8.16
C ASP A 285 4.03 -6.92 7.43
N THR A 286 4.22 -6.91 6.13
CA THR A 286 3.80 -5.83 5.25
C THR A 286 2.41 -6.08 4.68
N ASP A 287 2.01 -7.33 4.51
CA ASP A 287 0.76 -7.68 3.86
C ASP A 287 0.27 -9.04 4.38
N VAL A 288 -1.04 -9.21 4.43
CA VAL A 288 -1.69 -10.50 4.68
C VAL A 288 -2.70 -10.77 3.58
N GLU A 289 -2.58 -11.91 2.92
CA GLU A 289 -3.56 -12.36 1.93
C GLU A 289 -4.34 -13.54 2.46
N VAL A 290 -5.67 -13.46 2.38
CA VAL A 290 -6.57 -14.58 2.66
C VAL A 290 -6.84 -15.30 1.36
N LEU A 291 -6.69 -16.63 1.36
CA LEU A 291 -7.01 -17.46 0.20
C LEU A 291 -7.55 -18.83 0.64
N GLU A 292 -8.27 -19.48 -0.26
CA GLU A 292 -8.72 -20.85 -0.07
C GLU A 292 -7.92 -21.80 -0.97
N LEU A 293 -7.36 -22.85 -0.38
CA LEU A 293 -6.70 -23.94 -1.11
C LEU A 293 -7.29 -25.26 -0.63
N ASP A 294 -7.71 -26.10 -1.58
CA ASP A 294 -8.32 -27.41 -1.32
C ASP A 294 -9.52 -27.34 -0.35
N GLY A 295 -10.36 -26.31 -0.49
CA GLY A 295 -11.53 -26.10 0.38
C GLY A 295 -11.20 -25.65 1.81
N ARG A 296 -9.94 -25.23 2.07
CA ARG A 296 -9.49 -24.83 3.41
C ARG A 296 -8.96 -23.40 3.43
N PRO A 297 -9.27 -22.62 4.49
CA PRO A 297 -8.70 -21.30 4.67
C PRO A 297 -7.19 -21.35 4.87
N HIS A 298 -6.50 -20.46 4.17
CA HIS A 298 -5.06 -20.21 4.28
C HIS A 298 -4.81 -18.71 4.46
N LEU A 299 -3.66 -18.39 5.02
CA LEU A 299 -3.12 -17.04 5.05
C LEU A 299 -1.74 -17.02 4.43
N LEU A 300 -1.43 -16.02 3.63
CA LEU A 300 -0.10 -15.76 3.13
C LEU A 300 0.39 -14.45 3.76
N LEU A 301 1.48 -14.51 4.53
CA LEU A 301 2.09 -13.32 5.14
C LEU A 301 3.34 -12.93 4.36
N ALA A 302 3.36 -11.71 3.83
CA ALA A 302 4.58 -11.09 3.31
C ALA A 302 5.25 -10.25 4.41
N SER A 303 6.57 -10.29 4.47
CA SER A 303 7.32 -9.54 5.48
C SER A 303 8.61 -8.98 4.89
N ALA A 304 9.02 -7.82 5.40
CA ALA A 304 10.22 -7.14 4.92
C ALA A 304 11.47 -8.03 5.03
N SER A 305 12.19 -8.21 3.91
CA SER A 305 13.40 -9.02 3.81
C SER A 305 13.24 -10.48 4.23
N GLN A 306 12.06 -11.05 3.99
CA GLN A 306 11.75 -12.46 4.18
C GLN A 306 11.04 -13.01 2.93
N ARG A 307 10.92 -14.34 2.86
CA ARG A 307 10.01 -14.98 1.91
C ARG A 307 8.59 -14.99 2.48
N PRO A 308 7.53 -14.87 1.65
CA PRO A 308 6.16 -15.04 2.10
C PRO A 308 5.97 -16.39 2.76
N VAL A 309 5.19 -16.42 3.84
CA VAL A 309 4.93 -17.62 4.63
C VAL A 309 3.46 -18.01 4.48
N LEU A 310 3.22 -19.23 4.01
CA LEU A 310 1.90 -19.82 3.89
C LEU A 310 1.51 -20.51 5.21
N PHE A 311 0.37 -20.11 5.76
CA PHE A 311 -0.29 -20.73 6.90
C PHE A 311 -1.55 -21.46 6.45
N HIS A 312 -1.88 -22.55 7.12
CA HIS A 312 -3.12 -23.29 6.90
C HIS A 312 -3.99 -23.35 8.16
N TRP A 313 -5.31 -23.36 8.00
CA TRP A 313 -6.23 -23.51 9.13
C TRP A 313 -6.36 -24.99 9.51
N VAL A 314 -5.94 -25.33 10.73
CA VAL A 314 -6.01 -26.70 11.27
C VAL A 314 -6.21 -26.66 12.78
N GLY A 315 -7.11 -27.50 13.30
CA GLY A 315 -7.35 -27.59 14.74
C GLY A 315 -7.81 -26.29 15.40
N GLY A 316 -8.53 -25.44 14.66
CA GLY A 316 -9.07 -24.16 15.17
C GLY A 316 -8.05 -23.03 15.29
N ARG A 317 -6.89 -23.15 14.62
CA ARG A 317 -5.84 -22.12 14.54
C ARG A 317 -5.09 -22.18 13.21
N PHE A 318 -4.37 -21.11 12.87
CA PHE A 318 -3.44 -21.10 11.76
C PHE A 318 -2.08 -21.67 12.18
N GLU A 319 -1.56 -22.61 11.40
CA GLU A 319 -0.21 -23.15 11.58
C GLU A 319 0.64 -22.89 10.34
N ARG A 320 1.94 -22.64 10.54
CA ARG A 320 2.87 -22.41 9.44
C ARG A 320 3.01 -23.69 8.62
N ARG A 321 2.66 -23.63 7.34
CA ARG A 321 2.79 -24.74 6.40
C ARG A 321 4.16 -24.74 5.73
N THR A 322 4.52 -23.64 5.05
CA THR A 322 5.78 -23.53 4.28
C THR A 322 6.09 -22.08 3.92
N ASP A 323 7.33 -21.80 3.52
CA ASP A 323 7.66 -20.57 2.80
C ASP A 323 7.36 -20.73 1.30
N ILE A 324 7.08 -19.62 0.61
CA ILE A 324 7.04 -19.59 -0.86
C ILE A 324 8.47 -19.54 -1.40
N PRO A 325 8.91 -20.53 -2.20
CA PRO A 325 10.27 -20.57 -2.73
C PRO A 325 10.50 -19.43 -3.74
N GLU A 326 11.77 -19.03 -3.91
CA GLU A 326 12.21 -18.05 -4.93
C GLU A 326 11.58 -16.64 -4.82
N ALA A 327 10.88 -16.38 -3.71
CA ALA A 327 10.07 -15.20 -3.47
C ALA A 327 10.64 -14.29 -2.36
N GLU A 328 11.92 -13.92 -2.44
CA GLU A 328 12.55 -13.00 -1.48
C GLU A 328 12.03 -11.56 -1.64
N ASP A 329 12.05 -10.74 -0.59
CA ASP A 329 11.72 -9.30 -0.63
C ASP A 329 10.34 -8.97 -1.25
N VAL A 330 9.37 -9.86 -1.10
CA VAL A 330 7.98 -9.59 -1.52
C VAL A 330 7.34 -8.62 -0.55
N TYR A 331 6.75 -7.55 -1.09
CA TYR A 331 6.06 -6.51 -0.33
C TYR A 331 4.61 -6.89 -0.04
N ALA A 332 3.89 -7.37 -1.06
CA ALA A 332 2.47 -7.72 -0.95
C ALA A 332 2.12 -8.88 -1.87
N THR A 333 1.07 -9.60 -1.52
CA THR A 333 0.58 -10.77 -2.24
C THR A 333 -0.90 -10.66 -2.51
N ARG A 334 -1.33 -10.97 -3.72
CA ARG A 334 -2.76 -11.04 -4.07
C ARG A 334 -3.04 -12.30 -4.87
N HIS A 335 -4.13 -12.98 -4.58
CA HIS A 335 -4.53 -14.17 -5.31
C HIS A 335 -5.69 -13.91 -6.27
N PHE A 336 -5.83 -14.77 -7.26
CA PHE A 336 -7.04 -14.86 -8.08
C PHE A 336 -7.24 -16.29 -8.57
N GLN A 337 -8.48 -16.61 -8.96
CA GLN A 337 -8.84 -17.90 -9.51
C GLN A 337 -9.28 -17.73 -10.96
N ALA A 338 -8.77 -18.56 -11.85
CA ALA A 338 -9.14 -18.57 -13.26
C ALA A 338 -8.98 -19.98 -13.84
N GLY A 339 -9.96 -20.45 -14.62
CA GLY A 339 -9.90 -21.77 -15.25
C GLY A 339 -9.80 -22.95 -14.26
N GLY A 340 -10.21 -22.77 -13.00
CA GLY A 340 -10.06 -23.77 -11.94
C GLY A 340 -8.70 -23.78 -11.24
N ASP A 341 -7.77 -22.94 -11.70
CA ASP A 341 -6.45 -22.77 -11.08
C ASP A 341 -6.44 -21.59 -10.10
N VAL A 342 -5.55 -21.67 -9.11
CA VAL A 342 -5.25 -20.58 -8.17
C VAL A 342 -3.90 -19.96 -8.55
N PHE A 343 -3.90 -18.65 -8.72
CA PHE A 343 -2.72 -17.87 -9.06
C PHE A 343 -2.37 -16.88 -7.94
N LEU A 344 -1.09 -16.51 -7.85
CA LEU A 344 -0.61 -15.43 -7.01
C LEU A 344 0.12 -14.37 -7.82
N CYS A 345 -0.18 -13.12 -7.55
CA CYS A 345 0.61 -11.95 -7.90
C CYS A 345 1.46 -11.55 -6.69
N LEU A 346 2.78 -11.68 -6.80
CA LEU A 346 3.74 -11.26 -5.79
C LEU A 346 4.36 -9.93 -6.19
N THR A 347 4.17 -8.92 -5.37
CA THR A 347 4.65 -7.55 -5.64
C THR A 347 6.03 -7.33 -5.04
N ARG A 348 6.97 -6.84 -5.84
CA ARG A 348 8.26 -6.30 -5.36
C ARG A 348 8.39 -4.83 -5.68
N TYR A 349 9.02 -4.07 -4.79
CA TYR A 349 9.28 -2.65 -5.04
C TYR A 349 10.20 -2.42 -6.25
N ILE A 350 11.33 -3.14 -6.29
CA ILE A 350 12.32 -3.12 -7.38
C ILE A 350 12.70 -4.57 -7.70
N GLY A 351 13.16 -4.80 -8.93
CA GLY A 351 13.43 -6.13 -9.46
C GLY A 351 12.19 -6.66 -10.19
N ASP A 352 11.91 -7.95 -10.08
CA ASP A 352 10.78 -8.57 -10.76
C ASP A 352 9.67 -8.95 -9.78
N SER A 353 8.46 -8.44 -10.04
CA SER A 353 7.22 -9.00 -9.51
C SER A 353 6.94 -10.33 -10.21
N MET A 354 6.21 -11.23 -9.56
CA MET A 354 6.06 -12.61 -10.02
C MET A 354 4.60 -12.99 -10.10
N VAL A 355 4.28 -13.80 -11.11
CA VAL A 355 3.04 -14.58 -11.17
C VAL A 355 3.40 -16.02 -10.84
N MET A 356 2.65 -16.62 -9.92
CA MET A 356 2.80 -18.03 -9.56
C MET A 356 1.47 -18.77 -9.72
N ARG A 357 1.54 -20.08 -9.96
CA ARG A 357 0.38 -20.98 -10.04
C ARG A 357 0.47 -22.07 -8.98
N TRP A 358 -0.65 -22.41 -8.37
CA TRP A 358 -0.76 -23.54 -7.43
C TRP A 358 -0.70 -24.87 -8.19
N ASP A 359 0.18 -25.78 -7.78
CA ASP A 359 0.32 -27.12 -8.39
C ASP A 359 -0.40 -28.25 -7.63
N GLY A 360 -1.18 -27.90 -6.60
CA GLY A 360 -1.77 -28.85 -5.64
C GLY A 360 -0.96 -29.03 -4.36
N SER A 361 0.31 -28.65 -4.35
CA SER A 361 1.21 -28.79 -3.20
C SER A 361 1.93 -27.50 -2.83
N MET A 362 2.34 -26.72 -3.83
CA MET A 362 3.16 -25.53 -3.72
C MET A 362 2.82 -24.53 -4.84
N PHE A 363 3.13 -23.26 -4.62
CA PHE A 363 3.14 -22.26 -5.68
C PHE A 363 4.41 -22.36 -6.51
N ARG A 364 4.26 -22.39 -7.84
CA ARG A 364 5.35 -22.46 -8.81
C ARG A 364 5.40 -21.18 -9.62
N LEU A 365 6.60 -20.67 -9.82
CA LEU A 365 6.84 -19.50 -10.67
C LEU A 365 6.36 -19.77 -12.10
N LEU A 366 5.55 -18.86 -12.61
CA LEU A 366 5.02 -18.90 -13.97
C LEU A 366 5.58 -17.78 -14.84
N GLN A 367 5.64 -16.56 -14.31
CA GLN A 367 6.07 -15.37 -15.05
C GLN A 367 6.76 -14.37 -14.11
N LYS A 368 7.69 -13.59 -14.67
CA LYS A 368 8.33 -12.44 -14.02
C LYS A 368 8.00 -11.17 -14.81
N LEU A 369 7.70 -10.09 -14.09
CA LEU A 369 7.33 -8.79 -14.65
C LEU A 369 8.15 -7.68 -13.96
N PRO A 370 8.81 -6.80 -14.73
CA PRO A 370 9.72 -5.82 -14.17
C PRO A 370 8.96 -4.78 -13.33
N SER A 371 9.41 -4.60 -12.09
CA SER A 371 8.84 -3.64 -11.14
C SER A 371 9.67 -2.38 -11.05
N ARG A 372 9.00 -1.23 -11.20
CA ARG A 372 9.62 0.10 -11.18
C ARG A 372 9.01 0.94 -10.07
N GLY A 373 9.36 0.59 -8.82
CA GLY A 373 8.76 1.19 -7.64
C GLY A 373 7.33 0.69 -7.41
N ALA A 374 7.09 -0.61 -7.54
CA ALA A 374 5.75 -1.18 -7.44
C ALA A 374 5.34 -1.44 -5.99
N HIS A 375 4.16 -0.94 -5.60
CA HIS A 375 3.56 -1.20 -4.29
C HIS A 375 2.31 -2.07 -4.38
N VAL A 376 1.80 -2.29 -5.59
CA VAL A 376 0.58 -3.04 -5.83
C VAL A 376 0.69 -3.82 -7.14
N PHE A 377 0.31 -5.09 -7.08
CA PHE A 377 0.08 -5.93 -8.24
C PHE A 377 -1.28 -6.61 -8.07
N GLN A 378 -2.34 -5.91 -8.49
CA GLN A 378 -3.72 -6.27 -8.14
C GLN A 378 -4.39 -7.05 -9.28
N PRO A 379 -4.75 -8.33 -9.09
CA PRO A 379 -5.64 -9.03 -9.99
C PRO A 379 -7.08 -8.55 -9.81
N LEU A 380 -7.84 -8.45 -10.91
CA LEU A 380 -9.23 -7.99 -10.94
C LEU A 380 -9.99 -8.73 -12.02
N LEU A 381 -11.21 -9.19 -11.71
CA LEU A 381 -12.14 -9.69 -12.72
C LEU A 381 -13.13 -8.57 -13.05
N ILE A 382 -13.01 -7.96 -14.23
CA ILE A 382 -13.89 -6.87 -14.67
C ILE A 382 -14.75 -7.36 -15.83
N GLY A 383 -16.02 -7.68 -15.55
CA GLY A 383 -16.88 -8.34 -16.53
C GLY A 383 -16.42 -9.77 -16.78
N ARG A 384 -15.88 -10.02 -17.98
CA ARG A 384 -15.32 -11.33 -18.35
C ARG A 384 -13.79 -11.33 -18.43
N ASP A 385 -13.17 -10.16 -18.32
CA ASP A 385 -11.73 -10.01 -18.44
C ASP A 385 -11.06 -10.23 -17.08
N GLN A 386 -10.25 -11.28 -16.98
CA GLN A 386 -9.33 -11.45 -15.87
C GLN A 386 -8.09 -10.58 -16.14
N LEU A 387 -8.02 -9.47 -15.43
CA LEU A 387 -6.96 -8.49 -15.52
C LEU A 387 -6.01 -8.58 -14.32
N ALA A 388 -4.83 -8.01 -14.47
CA ALA A 388 -3.94 -7.70 -13.36
C ALA A 388 -3.25 -6.36 -13.61
N ILE A 389 -3.20 -5.51 -12.59
CA ILE A 389 -2.64 -4.16 -12.71
C ILE A 389 -1.39 -4.05 -11.85
N LEU A 390 -0.24 -3.84 -12.49
CA LEU A 390 1.03 -3.56 -11.83
C LEU A 390 1.21 -2.04 -11.70
N GLY A 391 1.06 -1.55 -10.48
CA GLY A 391 1.30 -0.15 -10.14
C GLY A 391 2.78 0.20 -10.18
N SER A 392 3.10 1.44 -10.51
CA SER A 392 4.48 1.89 -10.62
C SER A 392 4.63 3.36 -10.21
N ASP A 393 5.64 3.64 -9.38
CA ASP A 393 5.98 5.00 -8.94
C ASP A 393 6.93 5.71 -9.93
N PHE A 394 7.64 4.96 -10.80
CA PHE A 394 8.69 5.49 -11.69
C PHE A 394 8.40 5.38 -13.19
N ALA A 395 7.28 4.77 -13.56
CA ALA A 395 6.78 4.57 -14.92
C ALA A 395 5.25 4.47 -14.91
N PHE A 396 4.62 4.34 -16.09
CA PHE A 396 3.18 4.07 -16.17
C PHE A 396 2.80 2.77 -15.48
N SER A 397 1.61 2.75 -14.87
CA SER A 397 1.03 1.51 -14.35
C SER A 397 0.52 0.67 -15.51
N GLN A 398 0.87 -0.61 -15.53
CA GLN A 398 0.55 -1.51 -16.64
C GLN A 398 -0.63 -2.40 -16.28
N VAL A 399 -1.58 -2.51 -17.21
CA VAL A 399 -2.70 -3.43 -17.18
C VAL A 399 -2.33 -4.63 -18.05
N PHE A 400 -2.45 -5.81 -17.47
CA PHE A 400 -2.27 -7.08 -18.16
C PHE A 400 -3.60 -7.82 -18.22
N ARG A 401 -3.77 -8.63 -19.25
CA ARG A 401 -4.89 -9.58 -19.39
C ARG A 401 -4.36 -11.00 -19.29
N LEU A 402 -5.07 -11.86 -18.57
CA LEU A 402 -4.77 -13.28 -18.54
C LEU A 402 -5.13 -13.92 -19.88
N GLU A 403 -4.15 -14.52 -20.55
CA GLU A 403 -4.37 -15.40 -21.68
C GLU A 403 -4.76 -16.79 -21.16
N SER A 404 -6.02 -17.18 -21.31
CA SER A 404 -6.58 -18.39 -20.69
C SER A 404 -5.85 -19.67 -21.08
N ASP A 405 -5.37 -19.78 -22.32
CA ASP A 405 -4.71 -21.00 -22.82
C ASP A 405 -3.32 -21.20 -22.21
N LYS A 406 -2.58 -20.11 -21.95
CA LYS A 406 -1.21 -20.16 -21.42
C LYS A 406 -1.15 -19.93 -19.90
N GLY A 407 -2.19 -19.32 -19.33
CA GLY A 407 -2.18 -18.83 -17.95
C GLY A 407 -1.23 -17.63 -17.73
N LEU A 408 -0.74 -17.01 -18.79
CA LEU A 408 0.21 -15.89 -18.73
C LEU A 408 -0.51 -14.55 -18.75
N LEU A 409 0.11 -13.54 -18.15
CA LEU A 409 -0.34 -12.16 -18.21
C LEU A 409 0.31 -11.45 -19.39
N GLU A 410 -0.52 -11.08 -20.37
CA GLU A 410 -0.10 -10.33 -21.57
C GLU A 410 -0.41 -8.84 -21.40
N PRO A 411 0.51 -7.92 -21.76
CA PRO A 411 0.26 -6.49 -21.69
C PRO A 411 -0.98 -6.10 -22.50
N LEU A 412 -1.87 -5.32 -21.90
CA LEU A 412 -3.10 -4.83 -22.52
C LEU A 412 -3.09 -3.32 -22.72
N GLN A 413 -2.81 -2.57 -21.65
CA GLN A 413 -2.95 -1.11 -21.64
C GLN A 413 -2.01 -0.48 -20.61
N GLU A 414 -1.56 0.75 -20.85
CA GLU A 414 -0.97 1.60 -19.81
C GLU A 414 -2.02 2.57 -19.24
N LEU A 415 -2.09 2.72 -17.92
CA LEU A 415 -3.05 3.64 -17.30
C LEU A 415 -2.57 5.09 -17.39
N GLY A 416 -3.35 5.90 -18.12
CA GLY A 416 -3.20 7.35 -18.27
C GLY A 416 -3.70 7.82 -19.64
N PRO A 417 -3.70 9.14 -19.92
CA PRO A 417 -3.59 10.27 -18.98
C PRO A 417 -4.92 10.53 -18.21
N PRO A 418 -4.87 11.04 -16.95
CA PRO A 418 -3.67 11.42 -16.21
C PRO A 418 -2.89 10.21 -15.70
N ALA A 419 -1.56 10.34 -15.63
CA ALA A 419 -0.72 9.32 -15.03
C ALA A 419 -1.01 9.19 -13.53
N LEU A 420 -1.01 7.97 -13.02
CA LEU A 420 -1.16 7.69 -11.60
C LEU A 420 0.10 8.10 -10.85
N VAL A 421 -0.07 8.78 -9.72
CA VAL A 421 1.05 9.27 -8.91
C VAL A 421 1.13 8.47 -7.62
N ALA A 422 2.09 7.54 -7.58
CA ALA A 422 2.31 6.61 -6.49
C ALA A 422 1.05 5.75 -6.17
N PRO A 423 0.61 4.88 -7.09
CA PRO A 423 -0.54 4.01 -6.88
C PRO A 423 -0.28 3.03 -5.72
N ARG A 424 -1.30 2.78 -4.89
CA ARG A 424 -1.18 1.90 -3.71
C ARG A 424 -2.24 0.82 -3.62
N ALA A 425 -3.40 1.04 -4.23
CA ALA A 425 -4.45 0.03 -4.30
C ALA A 425 -5.32 0.26 -5.55
N PHE A 426 -5.84 -0.84 -6.09
CA PHE A 426 -6.83 -0.84 -7.16
C PHE A 426 -8.05 -1.63 -6.72
N ALA A 427 -9.23 -1.13 -6.99
CA ALA A 427 -10.48 -1.84 -6.72
C ALA A 427 -11.48 -1.51 -7.81
N HIS A 428 -12.37 -2.45 -8.14
CA HIS A 428 -13.42 -2.20 -9.10
C HIS A 428 -14.80 -2.30 -8.47
N VAL A 429 -15.76 -1.61 -9.08
CA VAL A 429 -17.16 -1.64 -8.69
C VAL A 429 -18.03 -1.68 -9.94
N THR A 430 -19.11 -2.44 -9.89
CA THR A 430 -20.12 -2.49 -10.95
C THR A 430 -21.41 -1.85 -10.44
N LEU A 431 -21.95 -0.92 -11.22
CA LEU A 431 -23.17 -0.20 -10.90
C LEU A 431 -23.97 0.06 -12.18
N ALA A 432 -25.25 -0.32 -12.17
CA ALA A 432 -26.17 -0.07 -13.29
C ALA A 432 -25.59 -0.48 -14.66
N GLY A 433 -24.92 -1.65 -14.71
CA GLY A 433 -24.27 -2.19 -15.91
C GLY A 433 -22.94 -1.53 -16.29
N ARG A 434 -22.54 -0.43 -15.63
CA ARG A 434 -21.25 0.24 -15.81
C ARG A 434 -20.24 -0.30 -14.82
N ARG A 435 -18.97 -0.30 -15.21
CA ARG A 435 -17.86 -0.84 -14.41
C ARG A 435 -16.82 0.25 -14.23
N PHE A 436 -16.41 0.47 -13.00
CA PHE A 436 -15.47 1.52 -12.63
C PHE A 436 -14.28 0.92 -11.88
N LEU A 437 -13.08 1.37 -12.24
CA LEU A 437 -11.83 1.04 -11.56
C LEU A 437 -11.37 2.26 -10.77
N PHE A 438 -11.19 2.09 -9.47
CA PHE A 438 -10.58 3.06 -8.59
C PHE A 438 -9.08 2.79 -8.46
N ALA A 439 -8.29 3.85 -8.51
CA ALA A 439 -6.85 3.83 -8.30
C ALA A 439 -6.50 4.79 -7.15
N ALA A 440 -6.22 4.23 -5.97
CA ALA A 440 -5.76 4.99 -4.81
C ALA A 440 -4.33 5.47 -5.02
N CYS A 441 -4.12 6.78 -4.99
CA CYS A 441 -2.82 7.41 -5.22
C CYS A 441 -2.32 8.05 -3.91
N PHE A 442 -1.10 7.72 -3.49
CA PHE A 442 -0.53 8.23 -2.24
C PHE A 442 -0.10 9.69 -2.33
N LYS A 443 0.41 10.10 -3.50
CA LYS A 443 0.98 11.44 -3.73
C LYS A 443 0.17 12.34 -4.64
N GLY A 444 -0.87 11.79 -5.25
CA GLY A 444 -1.78 12.52 -6.12
C GLY A 444 -3.22 12.22 -5.72
N PRO A 445 -4.18 12.85 -6.41
CA PRO A 445 -5.57 12.53 -6.19
C PRO A 445 -5.90 11.12 -6.68
N THR A 446 -6.81 10.47 -5.99
CA THR A 446 -7.38 9.17 -6.40
C THR A 446 -8.08 9.32 -7.75
N GLN A 447 -7.80 8.40 -8.68
CA GLN A 447 -8.40 8.40 -10.02
C GLN A 447 -9.45 7.30 -10.13
N ILE A 448 -10.46 7.54 -10.97
CA ILE A 448 -11.48 6.58 -11.34
C ILE A 448 -11.46 6.46 -12.86
N TYR A 449 -11.42 5.23 -13.35
CA TYR A 449 -11.54 4.86 -14.75
C TYR A 449 -12.86 4.13 -14.97
N GLN A 450 -13.41 4.22 -16.17
CA GLN A 450 -14.54 3.42 -16.60
C GLN A 450 -14.03 2.35 -17.56
N HIS A 451 -14.51 1.11 -17.37
CA HIS A 451 -14.24 0.01 -18.28
C HIS A 451 -15.32 -0.05 -19.37
N HIS A 452 -14.90 -0.05 -20.63
CA HIS A 452 -15.73 -0.13 -21.81
C HIS A 452 -15.48 -1.46 -22.51
N GLU A 453 -16.51 -2.27 -22.72
CA GLU A 453 -16.37 -3.44 -23.61
C GLU A 453 -16.30 -2.95 -25.05
N LEU A 454 -15.27 -3.37 -25.80
CA LEU A 454 -15.19 -3.13 -27.23
C LEU A 454 -16.10 -4.15 -27.93
N ASP A 455 -17.25 -3.67 -28.39
CA ASP A 455 -18.12 -4.47 -29.26
C ASP A 455 -17.54 -4.46 -30.68
N LEU A 456 -16.89 -5.56 -31.07
CA LEU A 456 -16.29 -5.73 -32.39
C LEU A 456 -17.30 -6.22 -33.45
N SER A 457 -18.61 -6.13 -33.17
CA SER A 457 -19.66 -6.59 -34.09
C SER A 457 -20.18 -5.51 -35.08
N ALA A 458 -19.55 -4.34 -35.14
CA ALA A 458 -19.98 -3.22 -36.00
C ALA A 458 -19.31 -3.18 -37.37
#